data_AF-R5CIG0-F1
#
_entry.id   AF-R5CIG0-F1
#
_cell.length_a   1.000
_cell.length_b   1.000
_cell.length_c   1.000
_cell.angle_alpha   90.00
_cell.angle_beta   90.00
_cell.angle_gamma   90.00
#
_symmetry.space_group_name_H-M   'P 1'
#
loop_
_entity.id
_entity.type
_entity.pdbx_description
1 polymer ?
#
loop_
_entity_poly.entity_id
_entity_poly.type
_entity_poly.pdbx_seq_one_letter_code
_entity_poly.pdbx_strand_id
1 'polypeptide(L)' 'MEGIIPAIESSHAIAYAMKLAPKLDKDKVIVITVSGRGDKDCAAIARYRGEEISE' A
#
# COMPACT_ATOMS: atom_id res chain seq x y z
N MET A 1 -0.08 9.66 -8.53
CA MET A 1 -0.82 8.93 -7.48
C MET A 1 -1.68 7.92 -8.21
N GLU A 2 -1.60 6.62 -7.88
CA GLU A 2 -2.25 5.54 -8.66
C GLU A 2 -3.77 5.43 -8.44
N GLY A 3 -4.32 6.13 -7.43
CA GLY A 3 -5.76 6.09 -7.14
C GLY A 3 -6.26 4.81 -6.48
N ILE A 4 -5.37 3.95 -5.99
CA ILE A 4 -5.69 2.70 -5.30
C ILE A 4 -5.46 2.88 -3.80
N ILE A 5 -6.44 2.49 -2.98
CA ILE A 5 -6.30 2.36 -1.52
C ILE A 5 -6.12 0.86 -1.23
N PRO A 6 -4.89 0.34 -1.13
CA PRO A 6 -4.65 -1.07 -0.84
C PRO A 6 -4.97 -1.39 0.63
N ALA A 7 -5.37 -2.62 0.90
CA ALA A 7 -5.42 -3.13 2.27
C ALA A 7 -4.05 -2.99 2.97
N ILE A 8 -4.05 -2.91 4.30
CA ILE A 8 -2.79 -2.82 5.08
C ILE A 8 -1.86 -3.99 4.77
N GLU A 9 -2.39 -5.20 4.61
CA GLU A 9 -1.60 -6.39 4.28
C GLU A 9 -0.94 -6.26 2.89
N SER A 10 -1.69 -5.77 1.90
CA SER A 10 -1.15 -5.50 0.56
C SER A 10 -0.11 -4.37 0.58
N SER A 11 -0.28 -3.39 1.46
CA SER A 11 0.67 -2.28 1.64
C SER A 11 2.05 -2.76 2.10
N HIS A 12 2.15 -3.88 2.83
CA HIS A 12 3.44 -4.48 3.21
C HIS A 12 4.22 -4.97 1.98
N ALA A 13 3.54 -5.63 1.04
CA ALA A 13 4.15 -6.10 -0.20
C ALA A 13 4.64 -4.93 -1.07
N ILE A 14 3.81 -3.89 -1.21
CA ILE A 14 4.18 -2.66 -1.94
C ILE A 14 5.39 -1.98 -1.29
N ALA A 15 5.38 -1.81 0.04
CA ALA A 15 6.48 -1.19 0.77
C ALA A 15 7.80 -1.95 0.60
N TYR A 16 7.77 -3.28 0.57
CA TYR A 16 8.95 -4.08 0.28
C TYR A 16 9.40 -3.94 -1.18
N ALA A 17 8.46 -3.97 -2.13
CA ALA A 17 8.77 -3.79 -3.54
C ALA A 17 9.43 -2.44 -3.83
N MET A 18 9.01 -1.36 -3.17
CA MET A 18 9.66 -0.05 -3.27
C MET A 18 11.13 -0.06 -2.81
N LYS A 19 11.49 -0.95 -1.87
CA LYS A 19 12.88 -1.13 -1.41
C LYS A 19 13.68 -2.08 -2.31
N LEU A 20 13.00 -3.05 -2.93
CA LEU A 20 13.61 -4.06 -3.80
C LEU A 20 13.85 -3.52 -5.21
N ALA A 21 12.88 -2.83 -5.80
CA ALA A 21 12.91 -2.39 -7.19
C ALA A 21 14.17 -1.58 -7.57
N PRO A 22 14.68 -0.64 -6.74
CA PRO A 22 15.90 0.09 -7.06
C PRO A 22 17.17 -0.77 -7.10
N LYS A 23 17.13 -2.00 -6.58
CA LYS A 23 18.24 -2.95 -6.54
C LYS A 23 18.23 -3.94 -7.71
N LEU A 24 17.20 -3.90 -8.55
CA LEU A 24 17.06 -4.76 -9.71
C LEU A 24 17.40 -3.99 -10.99
N ASP A 25 17.80 -4.72 -12.02
CA ASP A 25 17.99 -4.15 -13.35
C ASP A 25 16.65 -3.64 -13.92
N LYS A 26 16.71 -2.61 -14.77
CA LYS A 26 15.51 -1.94 -15.30
C LYS A 26 14.66 -2.81 -16.23
N ASP A 27 15.18 -3.92 -16.73
CA ASP A 27 14.45 -4.90 -17.55
C ASP A 27 13.63 -5.89 -16.72
N LYS A 28 13.80 -5.92 -15.39
CA LYS A 28 13.07 -6.84 -14.52
C LYS A 28 11.65 -6.35 -14.25
N VAL A 29 10.71 -7.29 -14.28
CA VAL A 29 9.30 -7.06 -13.98
C VAL A 29 8.98 -7.62 -12.60
N ILE A 30 8.33 -6.82 -11.75
CA ILE A 30 7.83 -7.24 -10.45
C ILE A 30 6.31 -7.33 -10.54
N VAL A 31 5.74 -8.48 -10.17
CA VAL A 31 4.29 -8.66 -10.02
C VAL A 31 3.95 -8.65 -8.54
N ILE A 32 3.02 -7.78 -8.16
CA ILE A 32 2.55 -7.66 -6.78
C ILE A 32 1.06 -7.96 -6.75
N THR A 33 0.65 -8.89 -5.89
CA THR A 33 -0.77 -9.15 -5.64
C THR A 33 -1.30 -8.11 -4.66
N VAL A 34 -2.27 -7.30 -5.12
CA VAL A 34 -3.10 -6.46 -4.25
C VAL A 34 -4.31 -7.30 -3.83
N SER A 35 -4.19 -7.96 -2.69
CA SER A 35 -5.17 -8.96 -2.22
C SER A 35 -6.51 -8.37 -1.80
N GLY A 36 -6.56 -7.07 -1.50
CA GLY A 36 -7.78 -6.42 -1.04
C GLY A 36 -7.70 -4.90 -1.06
N ARG A 37 -8.88 -4.29 -0.87
CA ARG A 37 -9.09 -2.84 -0.75
C ARG A 37 -8.99 -2.38 0.70
N GLY A 38 -8.48 -1.18 0.92
CA GLY A 38 -8.21 -0.62 2.25
C GLY A 38 -9.35 0.18 2.87
N ASP A 39 -10.58 0.14 2.32
CA ASP A 39 -11.73 0.88 2.86
C ASP A 39 -11.97 0.61 4.35
N LYS A 40 -11.77 -0.65 4.78
CA LYS A 40 -11.92 -1.05 6.20
C LYS A 40 -10.80 -0.51 7.09
N ASP A 41 -9.63 -0.25 6.50
CA ASP A 41 -8.42 0.17 7.19
C ASP A 41 -8.35 1.69 7.37
N CYS A 42 -9.08 2.46 6.55
CA CYS A 42 -9.07 3.92 6.57
C CYS A 42 -9.30 4.50 7.97
N ALA A 43 -10.29 3.99 8.71
CA ALA A 43 -10.58 4.46 10.07
C ALA A 43 -9.53 4.06 11.10
N ALA A 44 -8.86 2.93 10.92
CA ALA A 44 -7.75 2.53 11.78
C ALA A 44 -6.52 3.41 11.52
N ILE A 45 -6.22 3.68 10.25
CA ILE A 45 -5.09 4.52 9.83
C ILE A 45 -5.29 5.99 10.20
N ALA A 46 -6.49 6.54 10.02
CA ALA A 46 -6.80 7.91 10.44
C ALA A 46 -6.57 8.10 11.94
N ARG A 47 -7.10 7.18 12.77
CA ARG A 47 -6.85 7.17 14.22
C ARG A 47 -5.36 7.03 14.56
N TYR A 48 -4.64 6.15 13.90
CA TYR A 48 -3.19 5.99 14.08
C TYR A 48 -2.42 7.28 13.75
N ARG A 49 -2.87 8.03 12.74
CA ARG A 49 -2.25 9.29 12.30
C ARG A 49 -2.73 10.52 13.09
N GLY A 50 -3.69 10.35 14.01
CA GLY A 50 -4.32 11.47 14.72
C GLY A 50 -5.17 12.36 13.81
N GLU A 51 -5.66 11.80 12.70
CA GLU A 51 -6.53 12.50 11.74
C GLU A 51 -8.00 12.22 12.09
N GLU A 52 -8.82 13.27 12.14
CA GLU A 52 -10.28 13.10 12.24
C GLU A 52 -10.86 12.85 10.86
N ILE A 53 -11.64 11.78 10.76
CA ILE A 53 -12.44 11.46 9.58
C ILE A 53 -13.91 11.60 9.93
N SER A 54 -14.63 12.42 9.18
CA SER A 54 -16.10 12.38 9.16
C SER A 54 -16.50 11.18 8.32
N GLU A 55 -17.23 10.24 8.92
CA GLU A 55 -18.04 9.28 8.15
C GLU A 55 -19.25 9.97 7.52
#